data_AF-A0A2R7NYN2-F1
#
_entry.id   AF-A0A2R7NYN2-F1
#
_cell.length_a   1.000
_cell.length_b   1.000
_cell.length_c   1.000
_cell.angle_alpha   90.00
_cell.angle_beta   90.00
_cell.angle_gamma   90.00
#
_symmetry.space_group_name_H-M   'P 1'
#
loop_
_entity.id
_entity.type
_entity.pdbx_description
1 polymer ?
#
loop_
_entity_poly.entity_id
_entity_poly.type
_entity_poly.pdbx_seq_one_letter_code
_entity_poly.pdbx_strand_id
1 'polypeptide(L)' 'SLDRSKEGFEKSLERFDMKNKENYWFASGWKNDFNNYVDLNWIPRYMVIDQKSSIAKYYAISPEDPEIQQTIDKLLK' A
#
# COMPACT_ATOMS: atom_id res chain seq x y z
N SER A 1 3.68 0.81 5.77
CA SER A 1 3.20 1.44 7.02
C SER A 1 3.58 2.91 7.04
N LEU A 2 2.69 3.72 7.61
CA LEU A 2 2.87 5.14 7.95
C LEU A 2 2.88 5.35 9.47
N ASP A 3 3.21 4.30 10.24
CA ASP A 3 3.46 4.41 11.67
C ASP A 3 4.42 5.57 11.96
N ARG A 4 4.17 6.29 13.05
CA ARG A 4 4.94 7.50 13.41
C ARG A 4 6.36 7.19 13.87
N SER A 5 6.67 5.94 14.19
CA SER A 5 7.96 5.50 14.72
C SER A 5 8.29 4.09 14.21
N LYS A 6 9.59 3.78 14.14
CA LYS A 6 10.07 2.46 13.74
C LYS A 6 9.62 1.39 14.73
N GLU A 7 9.66 1.71 16.02
CA GLU A 7 9.26 0.83 17.11
C GLU A 7 7.75 0.52 17.04
N GLY A 8 6.92 1.49 16.65
CA GLY A 8 5.49 1.28 16.42
C GLY A 8 5.23 0.31 15.26
N PHE A 9 5.96 0.49 14.16
CA PHE A 9 5.92 -0.42 13.01
C PHE A 9 6.35 -1.84 13.40
N GLU A 10 7.49 -2.01 14.07
CA GLU A 10 8.01 -3.32 14.51
C GLU A 10 7.02 -4.05 15.44
N LYS A 11 6.43 -3.33 16.41
CA LYS A 11 5.37 -3.88 17.28
C LYS A 11 4.13 -4.31 16.49
N SER A 12 3.76 -3.59 15.44
CA SER A 12 2.63 -3.98 14.58
C SER A 12 2.94 -5.29 13.84
N LEU A 13 4.16 -5.47 13.34
CA LEU A 13 4.57 -6.69 12.65
C LEU A 13 4.53 -7.90 13.58
N GLU A 14 4.91 -7.74 14.84
CA GLU A 14 4.78 -8.78 15.87
C GLU A 14 3.31 -9.09 16.17
N ARG A 15 2.52 -8.05 16.45
CA ARG A 15 1.11 -8.19 16.85
C ARG A 15 0.28 -8.93 15.80
N PHE A 16 0.56 -8.70 14.53
CA PHE A 16 -0.21 -9.26 13.41
C PHE A 16 0.48 -10.44 12.71
N ASP A 17 1.57 -10.98 13.28
CA ASP A 17 2.36 -12.08 12.72
C ASP A 17 2.80 -11.83 11.26
N MET A 18 3.32 -10.64 11.01
CA MET A 18 3.72 -10.16 9.68
C MET A 18 5.23 -10.15 9.47
N LYS A 19 6.03 -10.55 10.48
CA LYS A 19 7.51 -10.55 10.41
C LYS A 19 8.09 -11.36 9.25
N ASN A 20 7.38 -12.41 8.81
CA ASN A 20 7.82 -13.29 7.73
C ASN A 20 7.26 -12.89 6.35
N LYS A 21 6.62 -11.72 6.24
CA LYS A 21 6.03 -11.20 4.99
C LYS A 21 6.68 -9.88 4.61
N GLU A 22 6.64 -9.55 3.33
CA GLU A 22 7.10 -8.25 2.84
C GLU A 22 6.24 -7.12 3.42
N ASN A 23 6.89 -6.23 4.16
CA ASN A 23 6.27 -5.04 4.72
C ASN A 23 7.29 -3.90 4.70
N TYR A 24 6.83 -2.73 4.29
CA TYR A 24 7.68 -1.55 4.17
C TYR A 24 7.17 -0.43 5.09
N TRP A 25 8.06 0.42 5.57
CA TRP A 25 7.72 1.57 6.40
C TRP A 25 8.38 2.83 5.86
N PHE A 26 7.61 3.92 5.78
CA PHE A 26 8.14 5.22 5.37
C PHE A 26 8.85 5.88 6.55
N ALA A 27 10.19 5.81 6.58
CA ALA A 27 10.99 6.51 7.59
C ALA A 27 10.80 8.03 7.56
N SER A 28 10.44 8.59 6.40
CA SER A 28 10.08 10.01 6.22
C SER A 28 8.67 10.36 6.75
N GLY A 29 7.88 9.39 7.17
CA GLY A 29 6.52 9.59 7.69
C GLY A 29 5.51 9.99 6.62
N TRP A 30 4.42 10.64 7.03
CA TRP A 30 3.28 10.97 6.16
C TRP A 30 3.65 11.94 5.02
N LYS A 31 4.47 12.95 5.30
CA LYS A 31 4.87 13.96 4.32
C LYS A 31 6.10 13.46 3.55
N ASN A 32 5.86 12.81 2.42
CA ASN A 32 6.92 12.32 1.55
C ASN A 32 6.51 12.39 0.07
N ASP A 33 7.49 12.30 -0.83
CA ASP A 33 7.29 12.48 -2.28
C ASP A 33 6.29 11.47 -2.86
N PHE A 34 6.35 10.22 -2.42
CA PHE A 34 5.43 9.18 -2.89
C PHE A 34 3.98 9.46 -2.47
N ASN A 35 3.75 9.76 -1.19
CA ASN A 35 2.42 10.05 -0.66
C ASN A 35 1.82 11.30 -1.32
N ASN A 36 2.64 12.32 -1.61
CA ASN A 36 2.20 13.50 -2.33
C ASN A 36 1.85 13.17 -3.78
N TYR A 37 2.66 12.35 -4.46
CA TYR A 37 2.43 11.94 -5.85
C TYR A 37 1.13 11.16 -6.04
N VAL A 38 0.73 10.33 -5.06
CA VAL A 38 -0.52 9.55 -5.11
C VAL A 38 -1.68 10.24 -4.38
N ASP A 39 -1.55 11.54 -4.07
CA ASP A 39 -2.54 12.35 -3.35
C ASP A 39 -3.10 11.65 -2.10
N LEU A 40 -2.21 11.02 -1.32
CA LEU A 40 -2.62 10.27 -0.13
C LEU A 40 -3.08 11.22 0.97
N ASN A 41 -4.40 11.25 1.18
CA ASN A 41 -5.06 12.06 2.21
C ASN A 41 -5.72 11.20 3.31
N TRP A 42 -5.95 9.90 3.08
CA TRP A 42 -6.56 9.00 4.06
C TRP A 42 -6.20 7.53 3.79
N ILE A 43 -6.31 6.69 4.84
CA ILE A 43 -6.09 5.23 4.80
C ILE A 43 -7.27 4.49 5.47
N PRO A 44 -7.61 3.24 5.09
CA PRO A 44 -6.91 2.37 4.13
C PRO A 44 -6.98 2.83 2.66
N ARG A 45 -5.88 2.63 1.94
CA ARG A 45 -5.74 2.91 0.50
C ARG A 45 -5.04 1.74 -0.18
N TYR A 46 -5.66 1.25 -1.25
CA TYR A 46 -5.12 0.20 -2.11
C TYR A 46 -4.95 0.73 -3.54
N MET A 47 -3.91 0.25 -4.22
CA MET A 47 -3.54 0.61 -5.58
C MET A 47 -3.00 -0.63 -6.30
N VAL A 48 -3.12 -0.66 -7.63
CA VAL A 48 -2.51 -1.70 -8.47
C VAL A 48 -1.50 -1.04 -9.39
N ILE A 49 -0.27 -1.54 -9.37
CA ILE A 49 0.83 -1.14 -10.26
C ILE A 49 1.05 -2.27 -11.26
N ASP A 50 1.16 -1.94 -12.54
CA ASP A 50 1.40 -2.92 -13.60
C ASP A 50 2.89 -3.29 -13.76
N GLN A 51 3.16 -4.25 -14.64
CA GLN A 51 4.50 -4.76 -14.93
C GLN A 51 5.42 -3.73 -15.62
N LYS A 52 4.86 -2.62 -16.11
CA LYS A 52 5.58 -1.48 -16.71
C LYS A 52 5.70 -0.29 -15.76
N SER A 53 5.42 -0.50 -14.47
CA SER A 53 5.45 0.53 -13.42
C SER A 53 4.41 1.65 -13.60
N SER A 54 3.35 1.41 -14.38
CA SER A 54 2.22 2.33 -14.49
C SER A 54 1.15 2.01 -13.44
N ILE A 55 0.37 3.01 -13.04
CA ILE A 55 -0.76 2.82 -12.12
C ILE A 55 -1.95 2.28 -12.92
N ALA A 56 -2.32 1.03 -12.68
CA ALA A 56 -3.45 0.38 -13.34
C ALA A 56 -4.78 0.59 -12.59
N LYS A 57 -4.75 0.71 -11.27
CA LYS A 57 -5.87 1.17 -10.43
C LYS A 57 -5.35 2.11 -9.36
N TYR A 58 -5.83 3.35 -9.40
CA TYR A 58 -5.32 4.44 -8.58
C TYR A 58 -5.93 4.50 -7.17
N TYR A 59 -7.12 3.96 -6.99
CA TYR A 59 -7.87 4.11 -5.74
C TYR A 59 -8.77 2.91 -5.47
N ALA A 60 -8.61 2.34 -4.27
CA ALA A 60 -9.57 1.46 -3.60
C ALA A 60 -9.43 1.61 -2.09
N ILE A 61 -10.50 1.31 -1.37
CA ILE A 61 -10.62 1.50 0.08
C ILE A 61 -10.66 0.18 0.86
N SER A 62 -10.93 -0.89 0.14
CA SER A 62 -11.00 -2.25 0.66
C SER A 62 -10.21 -3.15 -0.31
N PRO A 63 -9.46 -4.12 0.21
CA PRO A 63 -8.77 -5.10 -0.62
C PRO A 63 -9.74 -6.06 -1.32
N GLU A 64 -10.99 -6.15 -0.86
CA GLU A 64 -12.07 -6.91 -1.47
C GLU A 64 -12.83 -6.14 -2.57
N ASP A 65 -12.40 -4.92 -2.93
CA ASP A 65 -12.96 -4.21 -4.07
C ASP A 65 -12.82 -5.07 -5.34
N PRO A 66 -13.94 -5.50 -5.97
CA PRO A 66 -13.90 -6.41 -7.11
C PRO A 66 -13.14 -5.84 -8.31
N GLU A 67 -13.03 -4.51 -8.41
CA GLU A 67 -12.24 -3.88 -9.46
C GLU A 67 -10.73 -4.14 -9.32
N ILE A 68 -10.23 -4.43 -8.11
CA ILE A 68 -8.82 -4.83 -7.91
C ILE A 68 -8.55 -6.12 -8.68
N GLN A 69 -9.33 -7.17 -8.42
CA GLN A 69 -9.13 -8.46 -9.07
C GLN A 69 -9.38 -8.36 -10.58
N GLN A 70 -10.42 -7.65 -11.02
CA GLN A 70 -10.67 -7.44 -12.44
C GLN A 70 -9.53 -6.70 -13.15
N THR A 71 -8.86 -5.77 -12.47
CA THR A 71 -7.68 -5.07 -13.01
C THR A 71 -6.52 -6.03 -13.15
N ILE A 72 -6.23 -6.84 -12.12
CA ILE A 72 -5.17 -7.86 -12.16
C ILE A 72 -5.43 -8.85 -13.30
N ASP A 73 -6.65 -9.36 -13.44
CA ASP A 73 -7.01 -10.32 -14.49
C ASP A 73 -6.83 -9.75 -15.90
N LYS A 74 -7.02 -8.44 -16.08
CA LYS A 74 -6.76 -7.76 -17.37
C LYS A 74 -5.27 -7.62 -17.67
N LEU A 75 -4.43 -7.46 -16.64
CA LEU A 75 -2.97 -7.32 -16.78
C LEU A 75 -2.25 -8.66 -17.01
N LEU A 76 -2.90 -9.77 -16.69
CA LEU A 76 -2.38 -11.13 -16.87
C LEU A 76 -2.79 -11.79 -18.19
N LYS A 77 -3.64 -11.13 -18.98
CA LYS A 77 -3.99 -11.54 -20.35
C LYS A 77 -2.92 -11.09 -21.34
#